data_AF-A0A848S6J8-F1
#
_entry.id   AF-A0A848S6J8-F1
#
_cell.length_a   1.000
_cell.length_b   1.000
_cell.length_c   1.000
_cell.angle_alpha   90.00
_cell.angle_beta   90.00
_cell.angle_gamma   90.00
#
_symmetry.space_group_name_H-M   'P 1'
#
loop_
_entity.id
_entity.type
_entity.pdbx_description
1 polymer ?
#
loop_
_entity_poly.entity_id
_entity_poly.type
_entity_poly.pdbx_seq_one_letter_code
_entity_poly.pdbx_strand_id
1 'polypeptide(L)'
;MRFFYLTLIIFLLFSCDNTETNRKKLIDFAPLNTSVIIKSANIDDLKSSIKNSEFLQKISISKSFKNLKNRLELLNYLKPKDDILICLSNDSNDSLHFSLITKHSSDLFITDSLKNYSEETLKYNNHTITKSTIANNIFYSTMVDSTFFASSSEEIVDAVFNKVKLNTDLEKIYQTISNNKTCSIILNSKNSFIESIFKEDSLSLNKFTHFVAVDIDISQNSLLINGITKATDSSQSLINIFKNTIPQENQIENIVPSNSDGFMSFTFNDFKTFEYNLAKFNHKDSIANATTLFNDIVEVGVIYEDNNHAIVLNSTDIIASKDALLGEQTMLDTF
;
A
#
# COMPACT_ATOMS: atom_id res chain seq x y z
N MET A 1 -29.16 -51.52 17.17
CA MET A 1 -29.30 -50.38 16.24
C MET A 1 -29.64 -49.06 16.95
N ARG A 2 -30.60 -49.03 17.89
CA ARG A 2 -30.98 -47.80 18.64
C ARG A 2 -29.84 -47.16 19.47
N PHE A 3 -28.94 -47.95 20.04
CA PHE A 3 -27.77 -47.45 20.79
C PHE A 3 -26.70 -46.77 19.91
N PHE A 4 -26.57 -47.21 18.65
CA PHE A 4 -25.60 -46.66 17.70
C PHE A 4 -26.01 -45.26 17.20
N TYR A 5 -27.32 -45.00 17.11
CA TYR A 5 -27.85 -43.67 16.82
C TYR A 5 -27.64 -42.70 17.99
N LEU A 6 -27.72 -43.18 19.23
CA LEU A 6 -27.47 -42.34 20.42
C LEU A 6 -26.00 -41.93 20.54
N THR A 7 -25.06 -42.83 20.23
CA THR A 7 -23.63 -42.49 20.20
C THR A 7 -23.30 -41.52 19.06
N LEU A 8 -23.93 -41.66 17.90
CA LEU A 8 -23.73 -40.74 16.76
C LEU A 8 -24.26 -39.32 17.07
N ILE A 9 -25.37 -39.21 17.80
CA ILE A 9 -25.93 -37.91 18.24
C ILE A 9 -25.03 -37.23 19.28
N ILE A 10 -24.40 -37.99 20.18
CA ILE A 10 -23.45 -37.43 21.16
C ILE A 10 -22.21 -36.86 20.45
N PHE A 11 -21.67 -37.52 19.41
CA PHE A 11 -20.56 -36.97 18.62
C PHE A 11 -20.92 -35.70 17.85
N LEU A 12 -22.16 -35.55 17.40
CA LEU A 12 -22.65 -34.34 16.73
C LEU A 12 -22.83 -33.15 17.69
N LEU A 13 -23.03 -33.40 18.99
CA LEU A 13 -23.18 -32.35 20.00
C LEU A 13 -21.84 -31.83 20.55
N PHE A 14 -20.71 -32.49 20.24
CA PHE A 14 -19.36 -32.01 20.57
C PHE A 14 -18.66 -31.25 19.44
N SER A 15 -19.33 -31.04 18.30
CA SER A 15 -18.85 -30.14 17.25
C SER A 15 -19.16 -28.68 17.59
N CYS A 16 -18.71 -28.21 18.75
CA CYS A 16 -18.58 -26.79 19.01
C CYS A 16 -17.32 -26.31 18.28
N ASP A 17 -17.49 -25.84 17.04
CA ASP A 17 -16.49 -24.98 16.42
C ASP A 17 -16.47 -23.66 17.21
N ASN A 18 -15.69 -23.63 18.29
CA ASN A 18 -15.17 -22.39 18.83
C ASN A 18 -14.27 -21.80 17.75
N THR A 19 -14.88 -21.10 16.78
CA THR A 19 -14.16 -20.16 15.92
C THR A 19 -13.80 -18.94 16.76
N GLU A 20 -13.00 -19.16 17.81
CA GLU A 20 -12.15 -18.10 18.31
C GLU A 20 -11.31 -17.66 17.12
N THR A 21 -11.55 -16.44 16.66
CA THR A 21 -10.72 -15.74 15.69
C THR A 21 -9.38 -15.46 16.36
N ASN A 22 -8.58 -16.50 16.54
CA ASN A 22 -7.24 -16.38 17.08
C ASN A 22 -6.42 -15.63 16.03
N ARG A 23 -6.00 -14.42 16.41
CA ARG A 23 -5.04 -13.64 15.65
C ARG A 23 -3.76 -14.45 15.54
N LYS A 24 -3.29 -14.68 14.32
CA LYS A 24 -2.09 -15.50 14.04
C LYS A 24 -0.98 -14.68 13.41
N LYS A 25 -1.31 -13.60 12.70
CA LYS A 25 -0.38 -12.78 11.93
C LYS A 25 -0.30 -11.39 12.54
N LEU A 26 0.82 -10.70 12.37
CA LEU A 26 0.99 -9.31 12.83
C LEU A 26 -0.09 -8.38 12.25
N ILE A 27 -0.50 -8.61 11.00
CA ILE A 27 -1.54 -7.82 10.32
C ILE A 27 -2.91 -7.90 11.03
N ASP A 28 -3.17 -8.97 11.80
CA ASP A 28 -4.43 -9.13 12.53
C ASP A 28 -4.55 -8.14 13.71
N PHE A 29 -3.45 -7.49 14.09
CA PHE A 29 -3.38 -6.45 15.11
C PHE A 29 -3.39 -5.03 14.51
N ALA A 30 -3.37 -4.88 13.18
CA ALA A 30 -3.39 -3.56 12.55
C ALA A 30 -4.71 -2.82 12.86
N PRO A 31 -4.66 -1.52 13.20
CA PRO A 31 -5.87 -0.73 13.44
C PRO A 31 -6.81 -0.72 12.22
N LEU A 32 -8.12 -0.63 12.44
CA LEU A 32 -9.12 -0.66 11.36
C LEU A 32 -8.98 0.51 10.38
N ASN A 33 -8.72 1.71 10.88
CA ASN A 33 -8.62 2.93 10.08
C ASN A 33 -7.17 3.18 9.62
N THR A 34 -6.44 2.11 9.31
CA THR A 34 -5.07 2.22 8.82
C THR A 34 -5.05 2.62 7.36
N SER A 35 -4.38 3.73 7.10
CA SER A 35 -4.16 4.31 5.78
C SER A 35 -2.92 3.75 5.09
N VAL A 36 -1.86 3.54 5.88
CA VAL A 36 -0.56 3.06 5.39
C VAL A 36 -0.05 1.98 6.33
N ILE A 37 0.43 0.87 5.78
CA ILE A 37 1.11 -0.20 6.51
C ILE A 37 2.48 -0.36 5.89
N ILE A 38 3.54 -0.15 6.67
CA ILE A 38 4.92 -0.43 6.28
C ILE A 38 5.33 -1.70 6.99
N LYS A 39 5.73 -2.72 6.24
CA LYS A 39 6.31 -3.95 6.76
C LYS A 39 7.82 -3.93 6.51
N SER A 40 8.60 -4.33 7.50
CA SER A 40 10.01 -4.66 7.28
C SER A 40 10.40 -5.89 8.09
N ALA A 41 11.17 -6.78 7.49
CA ALA A 41 11.72 -7.96 8.16
C ALA A 41 12.93 -7.62 9.06
N ASN A 42 13.63 -6.51 8.77
CA ASN A 42 14.75 -6.03 9.55
C ASN A 42 14.72 -4.50 9.63
N ILE A 43 14.35 -3.97 10.80
CA ILE A 43 14.24 -2.53 11.02
C ILE A 43 15.58 -1.80 10.93
N ASP A 44 16.68 -2.46 11.29
CA ASP A 44 18.00 -1.85 11.27
C ASP A 44 18.52 -1.72 9.84
N ASP A 45 18.26 -2.73 9.00
CA ASP A 45 18.50 -2.65 7.56
C ASP A 45 17.68 -1.52 6.94
N LEU A 46 16.37 -1.43 7.24
CA LEU A 46 15.52 -0.34 6.76
C LEU A 46 16.06 1.04 7.17
N LYS A 47 16.40 1.23 8.45
CA LYS A 47 16.98 2.48 8.97
C LYS A 47 18.27 2.83 8.23
N SER A 48 19.15 1.85 8.03
CA SER A 48 20.44 2.04 7.36
C SER A 48 20.24 2.41 5.88
N SER A 49 19.35 1.72 5.17
CA SER A 49 19.05 2.00 3.77
C SER A 49 18.42 3.38 3.58
N ILE A 50 17.49 3.79 4.45
CA ILE A 50 16.92 5.14 4.43
C ILE A 50 18.02 6.20 4.67
N LYS A 51 18.90 5.98 5.66
CA LYS A 51 19.98 6.91 6.00
C LYS A 51 21.00 7.05 4.86
N ASN A 52 21.30 5.95 4.17
CA ASN A 52 22.35 5.89 3.17
C ASN A 52 21.86 6.21 1.75
N SER A 53 20.55 6.30 1.52
CA SER A 53 19.97 6.64 0.22
C SER A 53 20.05 8.14 -0.06
N GLU A 54 20.82 8.54 -1.07
CA GLU A 54 20.96 9.93 -1.50
C GLU A 54 19.61 10.51 -1.95
N PHE A 55 18.80 9.71 -2.65
CA PHE A 55 17.44 10.09 -3.05
C PHE A 55 16.58 10.44 -1.84
N LEU A 56 16.55 9.56 -0.81
CA LEU A 56 15.74 9.79 0.38
C LEU A 56 16.26 10.98 1.20
N GLN A 57 17.58 11.22 1.21
CA GLN A 57 18.14 12.42 1.84
C GLN A 57 17.67 13.71 1.17
N LYS A 58 17.54 13.76 -0.17
CA LYS A 58 17.04 14.95 -0.88
C LYS A 58 15.59 15.28 -0.49
N ILE A 59 14.71 14.26 -0.37
CA ILE A 59 13.31 14.49 0.04
C ILE A 59 13.12 14.68 1.55
N SER A 60 14.14 14.33 2.36
CA SER A 60 14.10 14.44 3.83
C SER A 60 13.94 15.86 4.35
N ILE A 61 14.22 16.86 3.50
CA ILE A 61 14.11 18.29 3.82
C ILE A 61 12.65 18.70 3.98
N SER A 62 11.72 17.98 3.34
CA SER A 62 10.28 18.29 3.35
C SER A 62 9.69 18.25 4.77
N LYS A 63 8.70 19.10 5.02
CA LYS A 63 7.99 19.17 6.30
C LYS A 63 7.31 17.84 6.64
N SER A 64 6.69 17.20 5.64
CA SER A 64 6.01 15.92 5.80
C SER A 64 6.95 14.82 6.26
N PHE A 65 8.14 14.71 5.65
CA PHE A 65 9.15 13.73 6.05
C PHE A 65 9.65 13.97 7.47
N LYS A 66 9.98 15.22 7.83
CA LYS A 66 10.42 15.58 9.19
C LYS A 66 9.35 15.27 10.23
N ASN A 67 8.10 15.61 9.95
CA ASN A 67 6.97 15.32 10.84
C ASN A 67 6.80 13.82 11.06
N LEU A 68 6.87 13.01 10.00
CA LEU A 68 6.78 11.56 10.09
C LEU A 68 7.97 10.98 10.89
N LYS A 69 9.20 11.42 10.60
CA LYS A 69 10.41 11.00 11.29
C LYS A 69 10.32 11.27 12.80
N ASN A 70 9.90 12.47 13.19
CA ASN A 70 9.75 12.85 14.61
C ASN A 70 8.70 11.99 15.32
N ARG A 71 7.56 11.72 14.66
CA ARG A 71 6.51 10.85 15.21
C ARG A 71 7.01 9.41 15.39
N LEU A 72 7.84 8.93 14.49
CA LEU A 72 8.40 7.57 14.54
C LEU A 72 9.69 7.46 15.37
N GLU A 73 10.04 8.47 16.18
CA GLU A 73 11.23 8.43 17.04
C GLU A 73 11.28 7.23 17.98
N LEU A 74 10.13 6.68 18.38
CA LEU A 74 10.04 5.46 19.18
C LEU A 74 10.80 4.28 18.55
N LEU A 75 10.83 4.20 17.21
CA LEU A 75 11.55 3.14 16.49
C LEU A 75 13.05 3.12 16.81
N ASN A 76 13.64 4.23 17.24
CA ASN A 76 15.06 4.27 17.59
C ASN A 76 15.38 3.53 18.89
N TYR A 77 14.37 3.31 19.75
CA TYR A 77 14.55 2.64 21.03
C TYR A 77 14.12 1.17 20.99
N LEU A 78 13.41 0.74 19.94
CA LEU A 78 12.97 -0.64 19.76
C LEU A 78 13.99 -1.45 18.94
N LYS A 79 14.19 -2.70 19.35
CA LYS A 79 15.06 -3.71 18.70
C LYS A 79 14.27 -4.98 18.38
N PRO A 80 13.27 -4.92 17.48
CA PRO A 80 12.56 -6.12 17.03
C PRO A 80 13.54 -7.10 16.37
N LYS A 81 13.36 -8.39 16.70
CA LYS A 81 14.14 -9.50 16.12
C LYS A 81 13.49 -10.12 14.88
N ASP A 82 12.20 -9.87 14.72
CA ASP A 82 11.36 -10.38 13.65
C ASP A 82 10.72 -9.20 12.89
N ASP A 83 9.85 -9.51 11.92
CA ASP A 83 8.99 -8.57 11.23
C ASP A 83 8.41 -7.49 12.17
N ILE A 84 8.45 -6.25 11.69
CA ILE A 84 7.75 -5.11 12.27
C ILE A 84 6.74 -4.56 11.27
N LEU A 85 5.53 -4.27 11.76
CA LEU A 85 4.56 -3.43 11.05
C LEU A 85 4.52 -2.05 11.68
N ILE A 86 4.58 -1.03 10.83
CA ILE A 86 4.36 0.37 11.17
C ILE A 86 3.08 0.79 10.47
N CYS A 87 2.03 1.03 11.24
CA CYS A 87 0.73 1.46 10.74
C CYS A 87 0.58 2.97 10.94
N LEU A 88 0.06 3.68 9.94
CA LEU A 88 -0.37 5.07 10.06
C LEU A 88 -1.89 5.13 9.94
N SER A 89 -2.53 5.70 10.96
CA SER A 89 -3.98 5.77 11.09
C SER A 89 -4.38 7.18 11.48
N ASN A 90 -5.55 7.62 11.05
CA ASN A 90 -6.14 8.88 11.54
C ASN A 90 -7.18 8.57 12.61
N ASP A 91 -7.27 9.41 13.63
CA ASP A 91 -8.41 9.41 14.56
C ASP A 91 -9.64 10.10 13.94
N SER A 92 -10.72 10.21 14.70
CA SER A 92 -11.94 10.90 14.27
C SER A 92 -11.78 12.41 14.05
N ASN A 93 -10.68 13.00 14.51
CA ASN A 93 -10.35 14.42 14.39
C ASN A 93 -9.28 14.67 13.31
N ASP A 94 -9.03 13.69 12.43
CA ASP A 94 -7.97 13.71 11.40
C ASP A 94 -6.54 13.88 11.95
N SER A 95 -6.33 13.59 13.23
CA SER A 95 -4.98 13.53 13.81
C SER A 95 -4.28 12.24 13.40
N LEU A 96 -3.08 12.37 12.84
CA LEU A 96 -2.23 11.23 12.50
C LEU A 96 -1.68 10.56 13.76
N HIS A 97 -1.89 9.25 13.85
CA HIS A 97 -1.28 8.36 14.83
C HIS A 97 -0.47 7.26 14.14
N PHE A 98 0.56 6.79 14.83
CA PHE A 98 1.33 5.62 14.39
C PHE A 98 1.05 4.45 15.32
N SER A 99 1.16 3.23 14.81
CA SER A 99 1.21 2.02 15.62
C SER A 99 2.35 1.12 15.18
N LEU A 100 3.00 0.47 16.13
CA LEU A 100 4.13 -0.44 15.94
C LEU A 100 3.72 -1.82 16.44
N ILE A 101 3.89 -2.82 15.58
CA ILE A 101 3.43 -4.19 15.86
C ILE A 101 4.57 -5.15 15.52
N THR A 102 5.00 -5.91 16.51
CA THR A 102 6.07 -6.90 16.33
C THR A 102 5.95 -7.99 17.38
N LYS A 103 6.64 -9.11 17.21
CA LYS A 103 6.70 -10.14 18.24
C LYS A 103 7.50 -9.64 19.44
N HIS A 104 7.01 -9.96 20.64
CA HIS A 104 7.72 -9.63 21.85
C HIS A 104 9.03 -10.43 21.95
N SER A 105 10.09 -9.76 22.40
CA SER A 105 11.34 -10.37 22.82
C SER A 105 11.87 -9.62 24.03
N SER A 106 12.65 -10.30 24.88
CA SER A 106 13.13 -9.75 26.16
C SER A 106 14.00 -8.50 26.01
N ASP A 107 14.65 -8.34 24.87
CA ASP A 107 15.53 -7.23 24.50
C ASP A 107 14.90 -6.23 23.52
N LEU A 108 13.60 -6.40 23.21
CA LEU A 108 12.86 -5.52 22.30
C LEU A 108 12.93 -4.05 22.75
N PHE A 109 12.79 -3.81 24.05
CA PHE A 109 12.80 -2.46 24.61
C PHE A 109 13.49 -2.47 25.98
N ILE A 110 14.75 -2.05 26.00
CA ILE A 110 15.57 -2.00 27.22
C ILE A 110 15.53 -0.58 27.77
N THR A 111 14.84 -0.40 28.91
CA THR A 111 14.52 0.90 29.49
C THR A 111 15.51 1.39 30.54
N ASP A 112 16.18 0.47 31.25
CA ASP A 112 17.09 0.79 32.37
C ASP A 112 18.24 1.75 32.01
N SER A 113 18.63 1.80 30.73
CA SER A 113 19.71 2.65 30.23
C SER A 113 19.22 3.95 29.59
N LEU A 114 17.91 4.18 29.51
CA LEU A 114 17.32 5.33 28.82
C LEU A 114 17.27 6.54 29.75
N LYS A 115 17.92 7.63 29.34
CA LYS A 115 17.82 8.93 30.04
C LYS A 115 16.45 9.54 29.80
N ASN A 116 15.90 10.21 30.83
CA ASN A 116 14.60 10.89 30.76
C ASN A 116 13.46 9.94 30.36
N TYR A 117 13.50 8.72 30.86
CA TYR A 117 12.46 7.71 30.68
C TYR A 117 11.62 7.60 31.95
N SER A 118 10.30 7.52 31.78
CA SER A 118 9.37 7.14 32.83
C SER A 118 8.23 6.31 32.24
N GLU A 119 7.64 5.45 33.06
CA GLU A 119 6.47 4.67 32.69
C GLU A 119 5.42 4.69 33.80
N GLU A 120 4.16 4.65 33.39
CA GLU A 120 3.02 4.42 34.28
C GLU A 120 2.12 3.32 33.72
N THR A 121 1.63 2.44 34.60
CA THR A 121 0.70 1.39 34.23
C THR A 121 -0.74 1.88 34.41
N LEU A 122 -1.46 1.97 33.30
CA LEU A 122 -2.89 2.23 33.24
C LEU A 122 -3.63 0.89 33.34
N LYS A 123 -4.48 0.73 34.36
CA LYS A 123 -5.24 -0.49 34.60
C LYS A 123 -6.67 -0.33 34.10
N TYR A 124 -7.09 -1.22 33.21
CA TYR A 124 -8.47 -1.36 32.75
C TYR A 124 -9.05 -2.65 33.33
N ASN A 125 -10.35 -2.88 33.13
CA ASN A 125 -11.05 -4.01 33.73
C ASN A 125 -10.40 -5.37 33.42
N ASN A 126 -9.94 -5.58 32.17
CA ASN A 126 -9.48 -6.88 31.69
C ASN A 126 -8.03 -6.86 31.14
N HIS A 127 -7.35 -5.73 31.17
CA HIS A 127 -6.02 -5.56 30.56
C HIS A 127 -5.28 -4.36 31.13
N THR A 128 -4.00 -4.25 30.77
CA THR A 128 -3.13 -3.15 31.17
C THR A 128 -2.51 -2.48 29.96
N ILE A 129 -2.39 -1.16 30.03
CA ILE A 129 -1.65 -0.35 29.06
C ILE A 129 -0.50 0.34 29.80
N THR A 130 0.69 0.25 29.25
CA THR A 130 1.86 0.97 29.76
C THR A 130 2.01 2.26 28.97
N LYS A 131 1.86 3.39 29.64
CA LYS A 131 2.20 4.69 29.07
C LYS A 131 3.66 4.97 29.40
N SER A 132 4.44 5.26 28.37
CA SER A 132 5.86 5.57 28.47
C SER A 132 6.11 6.99 27.99
N THR A 133 6.98 7.69 28.69
CA THR A 133 7.47 9.03 28.31
C THR A 133 8.98 8.96 28.11
N ILE A 134 9.47 9.36 26.94
CA ILE A 134 10.91 9.45 26.63
C ILE A 134 11.22 10.75 25.93
N ALA A 135 12.13 11.56 26.48
CA ALA A 135 12.51 12.85 25.91
C ALA A 135 11.31 13.75 25.52
N ASN A 136 10.27 13.77 26.37
CA ASN A 136 8.98 14.45 26.19
C ASN A 136 8.02 13.85 25.15
N ASN A 137 8.39 12.76 24.49
CA ASN A 137 7.47 12.00 23.63
C ASN A 137 6.72 10.95 24.46
N ILE A 138 5.40 10.94 24.32
CA ILE A 138 4.52 9.97 25.00
C ILE A 138 4.09 8.91 23.99
N PHE A 139 4.10 7.65 24.42
CA PHE A 139 3.50 6.55 23.68
C PHE A 139 2.87 5.55 24.66
N TYR A 140 1.96 4.75 24.14
CA TYR A 140 1.22 3.73 24.87
C TYR A 140 1.60 2.37 24.31
N SER A 141 1.70 1.37 25.15
CA SER A 141 2.05 0.02 24.73
C SER A 141 1.34 -1.04 25.53
N THR A 142 1.21 -2.22 24.95
CA THR A 142 0.69 -3.40 25.61
C THR A 142 1.24 -4.66 24.97
N MET A 143 1.01 -5.80 25.63
CA MET A 143 1.31 -7.11 25.10
C MET A 143 0.00 -7.89 25.02
N VAL A 144 -0.35 -8.32 23.80
CA VAL A 144 -1.49 -9.21 23.57
C VAL A 144 -0.93 -10.51 23.01
N ASP A 145 -1.15 -11.60 23.74
CA ASP A 145 -0.54 -12.91 23.51
C ASP A 145 1.00 -12.84 23.55
N SER A 146 1.67 -12.90 22.40
CA SER A 146 3.13 -12.73 22.25
C SER A 146 3.49 -11.60 21.30
N THR A 147 2.53 -10.71 21.02
CA THR A 147 2.69 -9.55 20.15
C THR A 147 2.81 -8.31 21.01
N PHE A 148 3.91 -7.58 20.83
CA PHE A 148 4.07 -6.23 21.34
C PHE A 148 3.34 -5.26 20.42
N PHE A 149 2.49 -4.43 20.99
CA PHE A 149 1.78 -3.37 20.29
C PHE A 149 2.07 -2.04 20.98
N ALA A 150 2.48 -1.03 20.22
CA ALA A 150 2.65 0.33 20.71
C ALA A 150 2.00 1.35 19.77
N SER A 151 1.56 2.48 20.30
CA SER A 151 0.94 3.55 19.50
C SER A 151 1.13 4.90 20.16
N SER A 152 0.99 5.98 19.38
CA SER A 152 0.90 7.34 19.92
C SER A 152 -0.46 7.67 20.55
N SER A 153 -1.46 6.79 20.43
CA SER A 153 -2.80 6.96 21.03
C SER A 153 -3.14 5.81 21.99
N GLU A 154 -3.58 6.17 23.18
CA GLU A 154 -4.12 5.25 24.20
C GLU A 154 -5.33 4.48 23.66
N GLU A 155 -6.24 5.19 22.99
CA GLU A 155 -7.48 4.64 22.43
C GLU A 155 -7.19 3.58 21.37
N ILE A 156 -6.15 3.79 20.54
CA ILE A 156 -5.73 2.80 19.56
C ILE A 156 -5.16 1.54 20.24
N VAL A 157 -4.38 1.69 21.32
CA VAL A 157 -3.87 0.53 22.08
C VAL A 157 -5.01 -0.21 22.78
N ASP A 158 -5.95 0.51 23.38
CA ASP A 158 -7.13 -0.07 24.03
C ASP A 158 -8.00 -0.85 23.03
N ALA A 159 -8.19 -0.30 21.83
CA ALA A 159 -8.95 -0.95 20.77
C ALA A 159 -8.34 -2.29 20.29
N VAL A 160 -7.05 -2.55 20.54
CA VAL A 160 -6.43 -3.84 20.18
C VAL A 160 -7.10 -5.00 20.91
N PHE A 161 -7.61 -4.80 22.13
CA PHE A 161 -8.28 -5.87 22.88
C PHE A 161 -9.65 -6.25 22.28
N ASN A 162 -10.24 -5.38 21.47
CA ASN A 162 -11.43 -5.69 20.69
C ASN A 162 -11.01 -6.58 19.49
N LYS A 163 -11.34 -7.88 19.54
CA LYS A 163 -11.05 -8.82 18.45
C LYS A 163 -11.90 -8.49 17.21
N VAL A 164 -11.44 -7.55 16.39
CA VAL A 164 -12.09 -7.23 15.11
C VAL A 164 -11.53 -8.10 14.00
N LYS A 165 -12.43 -8.60 13.14
CA LYS A 165 -12.07 -9.38 11.96
C LYS A 165 -11.40 -8.47 10.91
N LEU A 166 -10.22 -8.88 10.45
CA LEU A 166 -9.51 -8.19 9.38
C LEU A 166 -10.33 -8.19 8.08
N ASN A 167 -10.25 -7.10 7.32
CA ASN A 167 -10.82 -7.02 5.99
C ASN A 167 -10.18 -8.09 5.07
N THR A 168 -11.00 -8.87 4.37
CA THR A 168 -10.55 -9.99 3.53
C THR A 168 -9.71 -9.56 2.34
N ASP A 169 -9.93 -8.37 1.79
CA ASP A 169 -9.10 -7.81 0.72
C ASP A 169 -7.75 -7.33 1.26
N LEU A 170 -7.72 -6.72 2.44
CA LEU A 170 -6.46 -6.36 3.11
C LEU A 170 -5.63 -7.61 3.43
N GLU A 171 -6.26 -8.68 3.91
CA GLU A 171 -5.56 -9.95 4.17
C GLU A 171 -4.95 -10.51 2.88
N LYS A 172 -5.71 -10.51 1.77
CA LYS A 172 -5.22 -10.98 0.48
C LYS A 172 -4.06 -10.15 -0.02
N ILE A 173 -4.14 -8.82 0.05
CA ILE A 173 -3.07 -7.95 -0.44
C ILE A 173 -1.82 -8.05 0.43
N TYR A 174 -1.98 -8.22 1.74
CA TYR A 174 -0.88 -8.48 2.67
C TYR A 174 -0.15 -9.80 2.38
N GLN A 175 -0.79 -10.77 1.74
CA GLN A 175 -0.11 -12.01 1.32
C GLN A 175 0.75 -11.85 0.05
N THR A 176 0.61 -10.73 -0.66
CA THR A 176 1.34 -10.48 -1.91
C THR A 176 2.67 -9.74 -1.72
N ILE A 177 2.88 -9.15 -0.54
CA ILE A 177 4.14 -8.48 -0.21
C ILE A 177 5.22 -9.48 0.20
N SER A 178 6.46 -9.19 -0.16
CA SER A 178 7.61 -10.05 0.13
C SER A 178 8.23 -9.78 1.51
N ASN A 179 8.96 -10.78 2.02
CA ASN A 179 9.81 -10.64 3.21
C ASN A 179 11.30 -10.44 2.86
N ASN A 180 11.68 -10.47 1.57
CA ASN A 180 13.08 -10.42 1.12
C ASN A 180 13.51 -9.06 0.56
N LYS A 181 12.76 -8.01 0.90
CA LYS A 181 12.93 -6.64 0.39
C LYS A 181 13.26 -5.71 1.55
N THR A 182 13.77 -4.50 1.27
CA THR A 182 14.10 -3.53 2.33
C THR A 182 12.85 -3.21 3.18
N CYS A 183 11.73 -2.95 2.51
CA CYS A 183 10.41 -2.90 3.12
C CYS A 183 9.32 -3.14 2.08
N SER A 184 8.11 -3.35 2.56
CA SER A 184 6.89 -3.35 1.75
C SER A 184 5.91 -2.34 2.31
N ILE A 185 5.13 -1.71 1.44
CA ILE A 185 4.13 -0.72 1.81
C ILE A 185 2.78 -1.14 1.24
N ILE A 186 1.75 -1.14 2.09
CA ILE A 186 0.36 -1.23 1.67
C ILE A 186 -0.30 0.12 1.91
N LEU A 187 -0.91 0.65 0.87
CA LEU A 187 -1.66 1.90 0.88
C LEU A 187 -3.14 1.59 0.67
N ASN A 188 -3.99 2.10 1.56
CA ASN A 188 -5.42 2.18 1.33
C ASN A 188 -5.72 3.45 0.54
N SER A 189 -6.44 3.36 -0.57
CA SER A 189 -6.66 4.51 -1.46
C SER A 189 -7.50 5.62 -0.82
N LYS A 190 -8.27 5.30 0.23
CA LYS A 190 -8.94 6.28 1.09
C LYS A 190 -7.98 6.75 2.19
N ASN A 191 -6.98 7.53 1.81
CA ASN A 191 -6.04 8.11 2.77
C ASN A 191 -5.75 9.58 2.46
N SER A 192 -5.38 10.35 3.47
CA SER A 192 -4.99 11.76 3.34
C SER A 192 -3.48 11.99 3.13
N PHE A 193 -2.68 10.90 3.04
CA PHE A 193 -1.22 10.98 2.93
C PHE A 193 -0.74 11.06 1.48
N ILE A 194 -1.41 10.33 0.59
CA ILE A 194 -1.04 10.12 -0.81
C ILE A 194 -2.32 10.26 -1.63
N GLU A 195 -2.52 11.46 -2.18
CA GLU A 195 -3.66 11.78 -3.02
C GLU A 195 -3.52 11.22 -4.44
N SER A 196 -2.29 11.17 -4.97
CA SER A 196 -1.97 10.62 -6.29
C SER A 196 -0.57 9.99 -6.27
N ILE A 197 -0.36 8.99 -7.14
CA ILE A 197 0.95 8.40 -7.46
C ILE A 197 1.40 8.76 -8.87
N PHE A 198 0.61 9.55 -9.58
CA PHE A 198 0.88 10.00 -10.95
C PHE A 198 1.40 11.44 -10.93
N LYS A 199 2.24 11.78 -11.91
CA LYS A 199 2.71 13.18 -12.10
C LYS A 199 1.54 14.13 -12.35
N GLU A 200 0.49 13.65 -13.01
CA GLU A 200 -0.73 14.41 -13.28
C GLU A 200 -1.74 14.29 -12.13
N ASP A 201 -2.10 15.42 -11.54
CA ASP A 201 -3.03 15.49 -10.40
C ASP A 201 -4.49 15.15 -10.77
N SER A 202 -4.79 14.97 -12.06
CA SER A 202 -6.13 14.63 -12.55
C SER A 202 -6.60 13.24 -12.09
N LEU A 203 -5.67 12.35 -11.70
CA LEU A 203 -5.94 10.97 -11.31
C LEU A 203 -5.67 10.74 -9.83
N SER A 204 -6.69 10.99 -9.00
CA SER A 204 -6.63 10.68 -7.58
C SER A 204 -6.58 9.16 -7.33
N LEU A 205 -5.84 8.76 -6.29
CA LEU A 205 -5.60 7.37 -5.90
C LEU A 205 -6.91 6.63 -5.59
N ASN A 206 -7.88 7.32 -4.98
CA ASN A 206 -9.21 6.78 -4.66
C ASN A 206 -10.07 6.47 -5.90
N LYS A 207 -9.86 7.17 -7.02
CA LYS A 207 -10.49 6.87 -8.32
C LYS A 207 -9.71 5.79 -9.06
N PHE A 208 -8.39 5.70 -8.83
CA PHE A 208 -7.56 4.72 -9.47
C PHE A 208 -7.82 3.29 -8.96
N THR A 209 -7.82 3.10 -7.64
CA THR A 209 -7.82 1.77 -7.02
C THR A 209 -8.39 1.76 -5.60
N HIS A 210 -8.48 0.60 -4.95
CA HIS A 210 -8.82 0.48 -3.52
C HIS A 210 -7.58 0.28 -2.63
N PHE A 211 -6.64 -0.55 -3.09
CA PHE A 211 -5.39 -0.81 -2.37
C PHE A 211 -4.22 -0.86 -3.36
N VAL A 212 -3.06 -0.43 -2.88
CA VAL A 212 -1.77 -0.63 -3.53
C VAL A 212 -0.86 -1.37 -2.55
N ALA A 213 -0.19 -2.43 -3.01
CA ALA A 213 0.83 -3.13 -2.25
C ALA A 213 2.12 -3.13 -3.07
N VAL A 214 3.19 -2.56 -2.50
CA VAL A 214 4.48 -2.43 -3.16
C VAL A 214 5.59 -2.98 -2.27
N ASP A 215 6.52 -3.66 -2.90
CA ASP A 215 7.81 -4.07 -2.38
C ASP A 215 8.87 -3.07 -2.83
N ILE A 216 9.74 -2.66 -1.90
CA ILE A 216 10.72 -1.61 -2.13
C ILE A 216 12.12 -2.14 -1.80
N ASP A 217 13.01 -2.04 -2.79
CA ASP A 217 14.45 -2.18 -2.60
C ASP A 217 15.09 -0.79 -2.64
N ILE A 218 15.71 -0.40 -1.53
CA ILE A 218 16.35 0.90 -1.38
C ILE A 218 17.86 0.71 -1.55
N SER A 219 18.43 1.32 -2.58
CA SER A 219 19.88 1.39 -2.79
C SER A 219 20.41 2.79 -2.46
N GLN A 220 21.72 2.98 -2.59
CA GLN A 220 22.35 4.27 -2.35
C GLN A 220 21.79 5.37 -3.27
N ASN A 221 21.58 5.06 -4.55
CA ASN A 221 21.28 6.08 -5.57
C ASN A 221 19.94 5.83 -6.30
N SER A 222 19.22 4.76 -5.97
CA SER A 222 17.95 4.42 -6.60
C SER A 222 16.98 3.76 -5.63
N LEU A 223 15.70 3.84 -5.94
CA LEU A 223 14.67 3.01 -5.34
C LEU A 223 14.02 2.18 -6.44
N LEU A 224 13.95 0.88 -6.22
CA LEU A 224 13.17 -0.02 -7.06
C LEU A 224 11.87 -0.35 -6.33
N ILE A 225 10.75 -0.05 -6.96
CA ILE A 225 9.41 -0.27 -6.43
C ILE A 225 8.69 -1.21 -7.37
N ASN A 226 8.26 -2.37 -6.87
CA ASN A 226 7.47 -3.33 -7.62
C ASN A 226 6.22 -3.67 -6.83
N GLY A 227 5.07 -3.78 -7.46
CA GLY A 227 3.86 -4.04 -6.70
C GLY A 227 2.65 -4.33 -7.53
N ILE A 228 1.54 -4.49 -6.82
CA ILE A 228 0.22 -4.73 -7.38
C ILE A 228 -0.77 -3.73 -6.81
N THR A 229 -1.86 -3.58 -7.53
CA THR A 229 -2.98 -2.75 -7.13
C THR A 229 -4.28 -3.48 -7.40
N LYS A 230 -5.29 -3.25 -6.57
CA LYS A 230 -6.59 -3.94 -6.69
C LYS A 230 -7.74 -2.99 -6.40
N ALA A 231 -8.69 -2.95 -7.33
CA ALA A 231 -10.03 -2.42 -7.09
C ALA A 231 -10.95 -3.48 -6.51
N THR A 232 -11.89 -3.06 -5.65
CA THR A 232 -12.91 -3.93 -5.06
C THR A 232 -14.24 -3.86 -5.80
N ASP A 233 -14.55 -2.71 -6.41
CA ASP A 233 -15.72 -2.53 -7.28
C ASP A 233 -15.27 -2.50 -8.76
N SER A 234 -16.02 -3.21 -9.60
CA SER A 234 -15.67 -3.47 -11.00
C SER A 234 -15.98 -2.32 -11.96
N SER A 235 -16.77 -1.32 -11.56
CA SER A 235 -17.22 -0.24 -12.47
C SER A 235 -16.66 1.15 -12.15
N GLN A 236 -16.22 1.43 -10.92
CA GLN A 236 -15.87 2.79 -10.49
C GLN A 236 -14.37 3.09 -10.45
N SER A 237 -13.51 2.07 -10.41
CA SER A 237 -12.06 2.28 -10.33
C SER A 237 -11.39 2.19 -11.69
N LEU A 238 -10.51 3.15 -12.00
CA LEU A 238 -9.82 3.26 -13.29
C LEU A 238 -8.97 2.03 -13.61
N ILE A 239 -8.36 1.37 -12.62
CA ILE A 239 -7.55 0.17 -12.87
C ILE A 239 -8.32 -0.95 -13.59
N ASN A 240 -9.66 -0.95 -13.51
CA ASN A 240 -10.50 -1.94 -14.20
C ASN A 240 -10.52 -1.77 -15.73
N ILE A 241 -9.96 -0.69 -16.30
CA ILE A 241 -9.84 -0.56 -17.76
C ILE A 241 -9.00 -1.67 -18.39
N PHE A 242 -8.08 -2.25 -17.61
CA PHE A 242 -7.23 -3.38 -18.01
C PHE A 242 -7.89 -4.75 -17.80
N LYS A 243 -9.15 -4.81 -17.37
CA LYS A 243 -9.80 -6.10 -17.10
C LYS A 243 -9.99 -6.88 -18.40
N ASN A 244 -9.63 -8.17 -18.36
CA ASN A 244 -9.65 -9.08 -19.51
C ASN A 244 -8.68 -8.70 -20.64
N THR A 245 -7.72 -7.80 -20.39
CA THR A 245 -6.55 -7.65 -21.27
C THR A 245 -5.40 -8.50 -20.75
N ILE A 246 -4.40 -8.71 -21.59
CA ILE A 246 -3.14 -9.40 -21.28
C ILE A 246 -2.02 -8.36 -21.39
N PRO A 247 -1.23 -8.14 -20.33
CA PRO A 247 -0.10 -7.21 -20.40
C PRO A 247 0.95 -7.70 -21.40
N GLN A 248 1.57 -6.76 -22.10
CA GLN A 248 2.69 -7.00 -23.02
C GLN A 248 4.00 -6.54 -22.38
N GLU A 249 5.13 -6.93 -22.98
CA GLU A 249 6.44 -6.42 -22.60
C GLU A 249 6.51 -4.91 -22.90
N ASN A 250 6.91 -4.12 -21.90
CA ASN A 250 7.22 -2.71 -22.11
C ASN A 250 8.48 -2.60 -22.97
N GLN A 251 8.50 -1.69 -23.93
CA GLN A 251 9.64 -1.43 -24.82
C GLN A 251 10.04 0.05 -24.84
N ILE A 252 9.17 0.95 -24.37
CA ILE A 252 9.41 2.40 -24.42
C ILE A 252 10.68 2.78 -23.66
N GLU A 253 11.05 2.07 -22.60
CA GLU A 253 12.28 2.32 -21.84
C GLU A 253 13.55 2.29 -22.70
N ASN A 254 13.55 1.57 -23.82
CA ASN A 254 14.69 1.46 -24.73
C ASN A 254 14.91 2.70 -25.60
N ILE A 255 13.89 3.56 -25.74
CA ILE A 255 13.96 4.77 -26.57
C ILE A 255 13.95 6.06 -25.75
N VAL A 256 13.75 5.98 -24.43
CA VAL A 256 13.73 7.15 -23.54
C VAL A 256 15.11 7.80 -23.53
N PRO A 257 15.23 9.08 -23.95
CA PRO A 257 16.49 9.80 -23.90
C PRO A 257 17.03 9.94 -22.48
N SER A 258 18.35 9.95 -22.33
CA SER A 258 19.00 10.10 -21.02
C SER A 258 18.82 11.47 -20.36
N ASN A 259 18.40 12.48 -21.14
CA ASN A 259 18.06 13.83 -20.67
C ASN A 259 16.58 14.00 -20.28
N SER A 260 15.77 12.94 -20.36
CA SER A 260 14.38 12.99 -19.90
C SER A 260 14.28 12.97 -18.38
N ASP A 261 13.25 13.63 -17.83
CA ASP A 261 12.93 13.61 -16.40
C ASP A 261 12.32 12.27 -15.96
N GLY A 262 11.67 11.58 -16.90
CA GLY A 262 11.07 10.28 -16.68
C GLY A 262 10.09 9.91 -17.79
N PHE A 263 9.45 8.75 -17.64
CA PHE A 263 8.40 8.31 -18.55
C PHE A 263 7.36 7.48 -17.79
N MET A 264 6.19 7.33 -18.38
CA MET A 264 5.15 6.42 -17.94
C MET A 264 4.66 5.65 -19.16
N SER A 265 4.51 4.34 -19.06
CA SER A 265 3.87 3.52 -20.10
C SER A 265 2.99 2.43 -19.52
N PHE A 266 2.04 1.97 -20.33
CA PHE A 266 1.18 0.84 -20.03
C PHE A 266 0.89 0.05 -21.30
N THR A 267 0.57 -1.23 -21.13
CA THR A 267 0.38 -2.17 -22.23
C THR A 267 -0.99 -2.81 -22.22
N PHE A 268 -1.39 -3.31 -23.38
CA PHE A 268 -2.58 -4.13 -23.59
C PHE A 268 -2.38 -4.97 -24.85
N ASN A 269 -3.05 -6.12 -24.93
CA ASN A 269 -3.05 -6.97 -26.13
C ASN A 269 -4.23 -6.69 -27.07
N ASP A 270 -5.29 -6.10 -26.55
CA ASP A 270 -6.55 -5.88 -27.26
C ASP A 270 -7.10 -4.49 -26.89
N PHE A 271 -6.93 -3.56 -27.83
CA PHE A 271 -7.42 -2.20 -27.66
C PHE A 271 -8.95 -2.13 -27.56
N LYS A 272 -9.70 -3.00 -28.25
CA LYS A 272 -11.18 -2.96 -28.20
C LYS A 272 -11.70 -3.30 -26.80
N THR A 273 -11.08 -4.29 -26.15
CA THR A 273 -11.41 -4.63 -24.76
C THR A 273 -11.04 -3.48 -23.82
N PHE A 274 -9.86 -2.88 -23.99
CA PHE A 274 -9.44 -1.71 -23.21
C PHE A 274 -10.38 -0.51 -23.40
N GLU A 275 -10.69 -0.16 -24.65
CA GLU A 275 -11.57 0.94 -25.04
C GLU A 275 -12.97 0.76 -24.48
N TYR A 276 -13.54 -0.45 -24.60
CA TYR A 276 -14.84 -0.77 -24.02
C TYR A 276 -14.88 -0.52 -22.51
N ASN A 277 -13.85 -0.99 -21.78
CA ASN A 277 -13.79 -0.78 -20.34
C ASN A 277 -13.56 0.71 -19.99
N LEU A 278 -12.76 1.43 -20.79
CA LEU A 278 -12.51 2.87 -20.63
C LEU A 278 -13.78 3.69 -20.86
N ALA A 279 -14.56 3.37 -21.89
CA ALA A 279 -15.86 4.01 -22.16
C ALA A 279 -16.83 3.80 -21.00
N LYS A 280 -16.88 2.57 -20.48
CA LYS A 280 -17.70 2.21 -19.31
C LYS A 280 -17.29 2.99 -18.05
N PHE A 281 -15.98 3.13 -17.79
CA PHE A 281 -15.47 3.94 -16.67
C PHE A 281 -15.86 5.42 -16.82
N ASN A 282 -15.77 5.96 -18.04
CA ASN A 282 -16.10 7.36 -18.34
C ASN A 282 -17.60 7.65 -18.46
N HIS A 283 -18.47 6.66 -18.23
CA HIS A 283 -19.93 6.76 -18.43
C HIS A 283 -20.32 7.29 -19.82
N LYS A 284 -19.51 6.99 -20.85
CA LYS A 284 -19.80 7.36 -22.24
C LYS A 284 -20.62 6.25 -22.90
N ASP A 285 -21.62 6.64 -23.68
CA ASP A 285 -22.33 5.73 -24.57
C ASP A 285 -21.39 5.29 -25.71
N SER A 286 -21.53 4.06 -26.19
CA SER A 286 -20.59 3.36 -27.11
C SER A 286 -20.55 3.94 -28.54
N ILE A 287 -21.04 5.17 -28.73
CA ILE A 287 -21.26 5.84 -30.01
C ILE A 287 -20.22 6.95 -30.27
N ALA A 288 -19.20 7.08 -29.43
CA ALA A 288 -18.08 7.98 -29.71
C ALA A 288 -17.23 7.42 -30.86
N ASN A 289 -16.81 8.27 -31.80
CA ASN A 289 -15.96 7.91 -32.93
C ASN A 289 -14.68 7.21 -32.44
N ALA A 290 -14.62 5.89 -32.58
CA ALA A 290 -13.43 5.11 -32.26
C ALA A 290 -12.35 5.39 -33.31
N THR A 291 -11.26 6.04 -32.91
CA THR A 291 -10.08 6.18 -33.78
C THR A 291 -9.50 4.79 -34.05
N THR A 292 -9.09 4.55 -35.29
CA THR A 292 -8.43 3.28 -35.65
C THR A 292 -6.97 3.25 -35.23
N LEU A 293 -6.39 4.38 -34.82
CA LEU A 293 -4.98 4.55 -34.49
C LEU A 293 -4.48 3.54 -33.45
N PHE A 294 -5.32 3.20 -32.48
CA PHE A 294 -4.91 2.36 -31.36
C PHE A 294 -5.18 0.86 -31.57
N ASN A 295 -5.79 0.47 -32.70
CA ASN A 295 -6.06 -0.95 -32.97
C ASN A 295 -4.79 -1.77 -33.21
N ASP A 296 -3.74 -1.12 -33.72
CA ASP A 296 -2.49 -1.76 -34.15
C ASP A 296 -1.31 -1.38 -33.23
N ILE A 297 -1.59 -1.15 -31.94
CA ILE A 297 -0.58 -0.85 -30.93
C ILE A 297 -0.73 -1.75 -29.70
N VAL A 298 0.37 -1.92 -28.96
CA VAL A 298 0.43 -2.74 -27.75
C VAL A 298 0.95 -2.02 -26.51
N GLU A 299 1.50 -0.82 -26.70
CA GLU A 299 1.98 0.04 -25.62
C GLU A 299 1.72 1.50 -25.95
N VAL A 300 1.26 2.25 -24.94
CA VAL A 300 1.15 3.71 -24.98
C VAL A 300 2.03 4.24 -23.85
N GLY A 301 2.81 5.28 -24.15
CA GLY A 301 3.55 5.98 -23.12
C GLY A 301 3.74 7.46 -23.40
N VAL A 302 4.20 8.14 -22.35
CA VAL A 302 4.53 9.55 -22.36
C VAL A 302 5.93 9.71 -21.77
N ILE A 303 6.79 10.42 -22.50
CA ILE A 303 8.12 10.82 -22.06
C ILE A 303 8.05 12.29 -21.63
N TYR A 304 8.61 12.58 -20.46
CA TYR A 304 8.60 13.90 -19.83
C TYR A 304 9.99 14.54 -19.94
N GLU A 305 10.04 15.78 -20.42
CA GLU A 305 11.25 16.63 -20.39
C GLU A 305 10.82 18.09 -20.10
N ASP A 306 11.12 18.56 -18.90
CA ASP A 306 10.63 19.83 -18.36
C ASP A 306 9.09 19.93 -18.45
N ASN A 307 8.59 20.86 -19.26
CA ASN A 307 7.18 21.09 -19.55
C ASN A 307 6.72 20.42 -20.86
N ASN A 308 7.61 19.71 -21.54
CA ASN A 308 7.32 19.06 -22.81
C ASN A 308 6.95 17.59 -22.60
N HIS A 309 6.01 17.12 -23.42
CA HIS A 309 5.54 15.74 -23.44
C HIS A 309 5.67 15.16 -24.84
N ALA A 310 6.27 13.97 -24.94
CA ALA A 310 6.26 13.18 -26.16
C ALA A 310 5.39 11.95 -25.97
N ILE A 311 4.35 11.79 -26.80
CA ILE A 311 3.51 10.59 -26.82
C ILE A 311 4.18 9.55 -27.72
N VAL A 312 4.31 8.33 -27.20
CA VAL A 312 4.94 7.21 -27.89
C VAL A 312 3.95 6.07 -27.98
N LEU A 313 3.84 5.48 -29.17
CA LEU A 313 3.02 4.30 -29.44
C LEU A 313 3.91 3.16 -29.94
N ASN A 314 3.83 1.99 -29.32
CA ASN A 314 4.49 0.78 -29.81
C ASN A 314 3.53 0.02 -30.72
N SER A 315 3.85 0.02 -32.01
CA SER A 315 2.98 -0.50 -33.07
C SER A 315 3.30 -1.95 -33.42
N THR A 316 2.26 -2.76 -33.62
CA THR A 316 2.36 -4.12 -34.19
C THR A 316 2.32 -4.13 -35.72
N ASP A 317 1.70 -3.10 -36.32
CA ASP A 317 1.70 -2.84 -37.77
C ASP A 317 1.98 -1.36 -38.05
N ILE A 318 3.25 -1.08 -38.39
CA ILE A 318 3.75 0.27 -38.63
C ILE A 318 3.02 0.96 -39.79
N ILE A 319 2.60 0.20 -40.82
CA ILE A 319 1.93 0.76 -42.00
C ILE A 319 0.52 1.18 -41.60
N ALA A 320 -0.24 0.28 -40.99
CA ALA A 320 -1.61 0.55 -40.56
C ALA A 320 -1.67 1.69 -39.54
N SER A 321 -0.75 1.70 -38.56
CA SER A 321 -0.66 2.77 -37.55
C SER A 321 -0.32 4.11 -38.18
N LYS A 322 0.58 4.14 -39.17
CA LYS A 322 0.95 5.37 -39.89
C LYS A 322 -0.23 5.90 -40.71
N ASP A 323 -0.94 5.03 -41.42
CA ASP A 323 -2.10 5.42 -42.22
C ASP A 323 -3.23 5.96 -41.32
N ALA A 324 -3.47 5.30 -40.18
CA ALA A 324 -4.42 5.78 -39.18
C ALA A 324 -4.01 7.15 -38.60
N LEU A 325 -2.73 7.34 -38.28
CA LEU A 325 -2.20 8.61 -37.79
C LEU A 325 -2.35 9.74 -38.82
N LEU A 326 -2.12 9.45 -40.10
CA LEU A 326 -2.37 10.41 -41.19
C LEU A 326 -3.85 10.80 -41.28
N GLY A 327 -4.76 9.85 -41.04
CA GLY A 327 -6.20 10.11 -40.97
C GLY A 327 -6.62 11.07 -39.85
N GLU A 328 -5.83 11.16 -38.77
CA GLU A 328 -6.08 12.05 -37.63
C GLU A 328 -5.42 13.44 -37.78
N GLN A 329 -4.57 13.66 -38.81
CA GLN A 329 -3.84 14.94 -38.99
C GLN A 329 -4.75 16.17 -39.20
N THR A 330 -6.02 15.99 -39.54
CA THR A 330 -6.95 17.08 -39.86
C THR A 330 -7.86 17.56 -38.71
N MET A 331 -7.77 16.99 -37.50
CA MET A 331 -8.56 17.46 -36.36
C MET A 331 -7.83 18.58 -35.58
N LEU A 332 -7.68 19.74 -36.22
CA LEU A 332 -7.41 21.01 -35.52
C LEU A 332 -8.76 21.67 -35.18
N ASP A 333 -9.17 21.53 -33.91
CA ASP A 333 -10.29 22.19 -33.23
C ASP A 333 -11.67 22.24 -33.93
N THR A 334 -12.67 21.67 -33.26
CA THR A 334 -14.05 22.19 -33.36
C THR A 334 -14.63 22.41 -31.96
N PHE A 335 -14.56 23.68 -31.56
CA PHE A 335 -15.35 24.48 -30.59
C PHE A 335 -15.64 23.97 -29.18
#